data_AF-A0A6P1T6V2-F1
#
_entry.id   AF-A0A6P1T6V2-F1
#
_cell.length_a   1.000
_cell.length_b   1.000
_cell.length_c   1.000
_cell.angle_alpha   90.00
_cell.angle_beta   90.00
_cell.angle_gamma   90.00
#
_symmetry.space_group_name_H-M   'P 1'
#
loop_
_entity.id
_entity.type
_entity.pdbx_description
1 polymer ?
#
loop_
_entity_poly.entity_id
_entity_poly.type
_entity_poly.pdbx_seq_one_letter_code
_entity_poly.pdbx_strand_id
1 'polypeptide(L)'
;MNFKIIIAFTIISLVIGVSIGAAEGYFLAKNDLPIGSMLQAYVQFSSSYIIELAIFYALFNLKISNPIGHAVAIVFLSASVSLSMFYFITGVIPDFVYLGFSLLVTAAAIASAYLMVVIRRQQGTTALQGRAVCYGPAALRGTAYLVHILRGSLRSHFRAKKRTR
;
A
#
# COMPACT_ATOMS: atom_id res chain seq x y z
N MET A 1 15.72 4.44 11.05
CA MET A 1 15.61 3.98 9.64
C MET A 1 16.44 2.70 9.52
N ASN A 2 15.88 1.61 8.97
CA ASN A 2 16.56 0.32 8.91
C ASN A 2 17.28 0.14 7.57
N PHE A 3 18.60 0.34 7.58
CA PHE A 3 19.43 0.26 6.37
C PHE A 3 19.43 -1.12 5.70
N LYS A 4 19.27 -2.21 6.46
CA LYS A 4 19.22 -3.56 5.87
C LYS A 4 18.02 -3.72 4.94
N ILE A 5 16.87 -3.16 5.31
CA ILE A 5 15.66 -3.18 4.48
C ILE A 5 15.86 -2.32 3.24
N ILE A 6 16.43 -1.12 3.39
CA ILE A 6 16.71 -0.24 2.26
C ILE A 6 17.59 -0.96 1.24
N ILE A 7 18.73 -1.50 1.67
CA ILE A 7 19.67 -2.20 0.78
C ILE A 7 18.99 -3.38 0.08
N ALA A 8 18.25 -4.22 0.82
CA ALA A 8 17.57 -5.38 0.24
C ALA A 8 16.55 -4.97 -0.83
N PHE A 9 15.70 -3.98 -0.55
CA PHE A 9 14.71 -3.52 -1.52
C PHE A 9 15.32 -2.73 -2.68
N THR A 10 16.42 -2.00 -2.48
CA THR A 10 17.17 -1.38 -3.57
C THR A 10 17.74 -2.43 -4.52
N ILE A 11 18.34 -3.51 -4.00
CA ILE A 11 18.86 -4.60 -4.84
C ILE A 11 17.72 -5.28 -5.60
N ILE A 12 16.61 -5.59 -4.93
CA ILE A 12 15.42 -6.17 -5.57
C ILE A 12 14.91 -5.26 -6.70
N SER A 13 14.79 -3.96 -6.43
CA SER A 13 14.35 -2.97 -7.43
C SER A 13 15.29 -2.91 -8.63
N LEU A 14 16.61 -2.91 -8.41
CA LEU A 14 17.60 -2.91 -9.49
C LEU A 14 17.54 -4.20 -10.32
N VAL A 15 17.50 -5.37 -9.68
CA VAL A 15 17.47 -6.66 -10.38
C VAL A 15 16.22 -6.79 -11.25
N ILE A 16 15.05 -6.42 -10.72
CA ILE A 16 13.79 -6.47 -11.47
C ILE A 16 13.82 -5.44 -12.61
N GLY A 17 14.27 -4.21 -12.33
CA GLY A 17 14.36 -3.14 -13.33
C GLY A 17 15.29 -3.50 -14.50
N VAL A 18 16.48 -4.04 -14.21
CA VAL A 18 17.42 -4.49 -15.25
C VAL A 18 16.84 -5.65 -16.06
N SER A 19 16.21 -6.62 -15.40
CA SER A 19 15.64 -7.78 -16.09
C SER A 19 14.54 -7.37 -17.08
N ILE A 20 13.70 -6.42 -16.69
CA ILE A 20 12.60 -5.94 -17.52
C ILE A 20 13.11 -5.01 -18.62
N GLY A 21 14.03 -4.10 -18.31
CA GLY A 21 14.68 -3.27 -19.32
C GLY A 21 15.40 -4.10 -20.39
N ALA A 22 16.06 -5.20 -20.00
CA ALA A 22 16.68 -6.12 -20.96
C ALA A 22 15.65 -6.85 -21.83
N ALA A 23 14.54 -7.31 -21.25
CA ALA A 23 13.46 -7.96 -21.98
C ALA A 23 12.77 -7.00 -22.97
N GLU A 24 12.48 -5.77 -22.54
CA GLU A 24 11.94 -4.69 -23.39
C GLU A 24 12.92 -4.34 -24.51
N GLY A 25 14.20 -4.18 -24.20
CA GLY A 25 15.25 -3.92 -25.19
C GLY A 25 15.35 -5.03 -26.24
N TYR A 26 15.32 -6.30 -25.82
CA TYR A 26 15.31 -7.43 -26.74
C TYR A 26 14.06 -7.44 -27.63
N PHE A 27 12.89 -7.20 -27.06
CA PHE A 27 11.63 -7.17 -27.81
C PHE A 27 11.60 -6.03 -28.84
N LEU A 28 12.09 -4.84 -28.47
CA LEU A 28 12.18 -3.70 -29.38
C LEU A 28 13.15 -3.98 -30.54
N ALA A 29 14.33 -4.53 -30.23
CA ALA A 29 15.33 -4.89 -31.23
C ALA A 29 14.82 -5.97 -32.20
N LYS A 30 14.00 -6.90 -31.73
CA LYS A 30 13.46 -7.99 -32.56
C LYS A 30 12.37 -7.54 -33.54
N ASN A 31 11.57 -6.55 -33.16
CA ASN A 31 10.38 -6.17 -33.94
C ASN A 31 10.59 -4.88 -34.75
N ASP A 32 11.83 -4.40 -34.87
CA ASP A 32 12.18 -3.13 -35.53
C ASP A 32 11.28 -1.95 -35.12
N LEU A 33 10.84 -1.96 -33.85
CA LEU A 33 9.97 -0.91 -33.34
C LEU A 33 10.77 0.38 -33.18
N PRO A 34 10.23 1.53 -33.66
CA PRO A 34 10.96 2.78 -33.57
C PRO A 34 11.21 3.14 -32.10
N ILE A 35 12.51 3.27 -31.77
CA ILE A 35 12.98 3.76 -30.48
C ILE A 35 12.47 5.20 -30.31
N GLY A 36 11.85 5.48 -29.17
CA GLY A 36 11.21 6.77 -28.88
C GLY A 36 9.77 6.88 -29.35
N SER A 37 9.16 5.79 -29.83
CA SER A 37 7.73 5.79 -30.15
C SER A 37 6.85 5.95 -28.90
N MET A 38 5.68 6.55 -29.09
CA MET A 38 4.71 6.76 -28.00
C MET A 38 4.25 5.42 -27.37
N LEU A 39 4.15 4.36 -28.17
CA LEU A 39 3.81 3.03 -27.70
C LEU A 39 4.90 2.46 -26.77
N GLN A 40 6.18 2.62 -27.14
CA GLN A 40 7.29 2.20 -26.28
C GLN A 40 7.25 2.94 -24.94
N ALA A 41 7.09 4.26 -24.96
CA ALA A 41 7.01 5.05 -23.73
C ALA A 41 5.84 4.59 -22.84
N TYR A 42 4.67 4.33 -23.42
CA TYR A 42 3.51 3.84 -22.67
C TYR A 42 3.77 2.48 -22.01
N VAL A 43 4.35 1.53 -22.76
CA VAL A 43 4.69 0.20 -22.24
C VAL A 43 5.71 0.31 -21.10
N GLN A 44 6.76 1.10 -21.29
CA GLN A 44 7.84 1.28 -20.32
C GLN A 44 7.36 1.95 -19.02
N PHE A 45 6.52 2.99 -19.12
CA PHE A 45 5.96 3.62 -17.92
C PHE A 45 4.93 2.73 -17.22
N SER A 46 4.13 1.96 -17.98
CA SER A 46 3.16 1.03 -17.39
C SER A 46 3.85 -0.13 -16.68
N SER A 47 4.89 -0.71 -17.27
CA SER A 47 5.67 -1.79 -16.66
C SER A 47 6.35 -1.29 -15.38
N SER A 48 7.02 -0.12 -15.45
CA SER A 48 7.65 0.54 -14.30
C SER A 48 6.66 0.79 -13.17
N TYR A 49 5.47 1.33 -13.47
CA TYR A 49 4.42 1.56 -12.47
C TYR A 49 4.02 0.29 -11.74
N ILE A 50 3.74 -0.80 -12.48
CA ILE A 50 3.28 -2.07 -11.89
C ILE A 50 4.35 -2.67 -10.97
N ILE A 51 5.62 -2.62 -11.39
CA ILE A 51 6.75 -3.14 -10.61
C ILE A 51 6.90 -2.34 -9.32
N GLU A 52 6.99 -1.03 -9.43
CA GLU A 52 7.18 -0.14 -8.28
C GLU A 52 6.02 -0.25 -7.31
N LEU A 53 4.79 -0.35 -7.81
CA LEU A 53 3.61 -0.61 -7.01
C LEU A 53 3.77 -1.91 -6.21
N ALA A 54 4.19 -3.00 -6.84
CA ALA A 54 4.38 -4.29 -6.17
C ALA A 54 5.49 -4.24 -5.10
N ILE A 55 6.62 -3.61 -5.41
CA ILE A 55 7.76 -3.45 -4.50
C ILE A 55 7.37 -2.60 -3.28
N PHE A 56 6.76 -1.44 -3.49
CA PHE A 56 6.35 -0.56 -2.39
C PHE A 56 5.18 -1.14 -1.60
N TYR A 57 4.27 -1.87 -2.24
CA TYR A 57 3.23 -2.59 -1.53
C TYR A 57 3.83 -3.65 -0.59
N ALA A 58 4.82 -4.42 -1.05
CA ALA A 58 5.53 -5.37 -0.20
C ALA A 58 6.27 -4.65 0.95
N LEU A 59 6.98 -3.55 0.66
CA LEU A 59 7.68 -2.74 1.65
C LEU A 59 6.74 -2.21 2.74
N PHE A 60 5.58 -1.67 2.37
CA PHE A 60 4.61 -1.08 3.31
C PHE A 60 3.83 -2.11 4.13
N ASN A 61 3.81 -3.36 3.67
CA ASN A 61 3.31 -4.48 4.47
C ASN A 61 4.30 -4.92 5.55
N LEU A 62 5.59 -4.59 5.43
CA LEU A 62 6.54 -4.76 6.53
C LEU A 62 6.18 -3.77 7.64
N LYS A 63 6.05 -4.25 8.88
CA LYS A 63 5.71 -3.41 10.05
C LYS A 63 6.91 -2.56 10.49
N ILE A 64 7.36 -1.67 9.62
CA ILE A 64 8.57 -0.85 9.78
C ILE A 64 8.20 0.56 10.27
N SER A 65 9.10 1.16 11.03
CA SER A 65 8.97 2.57 11.41
C SER A 65 9.27 3.46 10.21
N ASN A 66 8.38 4.41 9.93
CA ASN A 66 8.48 5.35 8.80
C ASN A 66 8.69 4.67 7.41
N PRO A 67 7.67 3.95 6.90
CA PRO A 67 7.77 3.25 5.62
C PRO A 67 8.01 4.18 4.42
N ILE A 68 7.43 5.38 4.43
CA ILE A 68 7.58 6.36 3.34
C ILE A 68 9.05 6.80 3.22
N GLY A 69 9.73 7.08 4.33
CA GLY A 69 11.15 7.43 4.32
C GLY A 69 12.03 6.33 3.71
N HIS A 70 11.68 5.05 3.93
CA HIS A 70 12.38 3.94 3.30
C HIS A 70 12.13 3.90 1.79
N ALA A 71 10.88 4.09 1.35
CA ALA A 71 10.55 4.12 -0.08
C ALA A 71 11.32 5.22 -0.82
N VAL A 72 11.36 6.44 -0.27
CA VAL A 72 12.10 7.57 -0.86
C VAL A 72 13.60 7.26 -0.95
N ALA A 73 14.19 6.69 0.10
CA ALA A 73 15.60 6.30 0.09
C ALA A 73 15.90 5.20 -0.96
N ILE A 74 14.99 4.22 -1.10
CA ILE A 74 15.11 3.15 -2.10
C ILE A 74 15.09 3.74 -3.51
N VAL A 75 14.10 4.60 -3.82
CA VAL A 75 13.99 5.28 -5.12
C VAL A 75 15.24 6.08 -5.43
N PHE A 76 15.71 6.89 -4.48
CA PHE A 76 16.87 7.74 -4.70
C PHE A 76 18.12 6.91 -5.00
N LEU A 77 18.35 5.83 -4.25
CA LEU A 77 19.49 4.94 -4.45
C LEU A 77 19.38 4.15 -5.76
N SER A 78 18.22 3.57 -6.06
CA SER A 78 18.03 2.81 -7.29
C SER A 78 18.14 3.71 -8.53
N ALA A 79 17.54 4.90 -8.50
CA ALA A 79 17.64 5.88 -9.58
C ALA A 79 19.09 6.33 -9.79
N SER A 80 19.83 6.61 -8.72
CA SER A 80 21.25 7.02 -8.81
C SER A 80 22.12 5.93 -9.45
N VAL A 81 21.92 4.67 -9.06
CA VAL A 81 22.68 3.54 -9.63
C VAL A 81 22.28 3.31 -11.09
N SER A 82 20.99 3.29 -11.41
CA SER A 82 20.50 3.10 -12.77
C SER A 82 20.97 4.22 -13.71
N LEU A 83 20.93 5.48 -13.27
CA LEU A 83 21.40 6.62 -14.04
C LEU A 83 22.91 6.55 -14.30
N SER A 84 23.68 6.19 -13.28
CA SER A 84 25.13 6.03 -13.38
C SER A 84 25.51 4.90 -14.35
N MET A 85 24.81 3.76 -14.26
CA MET A 85 25.01 2.63 -15.18
C MET A 85 24.61 2.99 -16.62
N PHE A 86 23.48 3.67 -16.79
CA PHE A 86 23.03 4.12 -18.11
C PHE A 86 24.06 5.06 -18.75
N TYR A 87 24.56 6.05 -18.00
CA TYR A 87 25.60 6.95 -18.47
C TYR A 87 26.90 6.22 -18.79
N PHE A 88 27.32 5.28 -17.95
CA PHE A 88 28.54 4.49 -18.17
C PHE A 88 28.47 3.64 -19.44
N ILE A 89 27.29 3.05 -19.74
CA ILE A 89 27.10 2.18 -20.89
C ILE A 89 26.92 2.98 -22.19
N THR A 90 26.14 4.05 -22.15
CA THR A 90 25.72 4.77 -23.38
C THR A 90 26.53 6.04 -23.64
N GLY A 91 27.18 6.60 -22.63
CA GLY A 91 27.79 7.93 -22.68
C GLY A 91 26.77 9.09 -22.74
N VAL A 92 25.48 8.80 -22.63
CA VAL A 92 24.39 9.77 -22.81
C VAL A 92 23.72 10.07 -21.48
N ILE A 93 23.44 11.35 -21.23
CA ILE A 93 22.61 11.80 -20.11
C ILE A 93 21.15 11.73 -20.58
N PRO A 94 20.27 11.00 -19.86
CA PRO A 94 18.87 10.90 -20.26
C PRO A 94 18.15 12.24 -20.13
N ASP A 95 17.15 12.45 -20.97
CA ASP A 95 16.38 13.69 -21.05
C ASP A 95 15.70 14.02 -19.70
N PHE A 96 15.77 15.28 -19.28
CA PHE A 96 15.10 15.79 -18.09
C PHE A 96 13.59 15.60 -18.15
N VAL A 97 12.98 15.66 -19.33
CA VAL A 97 11.54 15.39 -19.50
C VAL A 97 11.23 13.94 -19.12
N TYR A 98 12.03 12.99 -19.61
CA TYR A 98 11.88 11.58 -19.28
C TYR A 98 12.06 11.32 -17.77
N LEU A 99 13.08 11.93 -17.16
CA LEU A 99 13.28 11.87 -15.71
C LEU A 99 12.09 12.42 -14.93
N GLY A 100 11.51 13.54 -15.36
CA GLY A 100 10.32 14.12 -14.73
C GLY A 100 9.12 13.19 -14.76
N PHE A 101 8.83 12.57 -15.92
CA PHE A 101 7.77 11.57 -16.04
C PHE A 101 8.03 10.33 -15.19
N SER A 102 9.26 9.83 -15.17
CA SER A 102 9.65 8.69 -14.33
C SER A 102 9.37 8.97 -12.86
N LEU A 103 9.78 10.14 -12.35
CA LEU A 103 9.52 10.54 -10.96
C LEU A 103 8.03 10.65 -10.64
N LEU A 104 7.22 11.14 -11.59
CA LEU A 104 5.77 11.23 -11.43
C LEU A 104 5.14 9.84 -11.30
N VAL A 105 5.55 8.90 -12.16
CA VAL A 105 5.10 7.50 -12.12
C VAL A 105 5.47 6.85 -10.79
N THR A 106 6.71 7.07 -10.31
CA THR A 106 7.15 6.54 -9.02
C THR A 106 6.39 7.15 -7.84
N ALA A 107 6.13 8.46 -7.86
CA ALA A 107 5.30 9.10 -6.85
C ALA A 107 3.87 8.53 -6.83
N ALA A 108 3.29 8.30 -8.02
CA ALA A 108 1.98 7.65 -8.15
C ALA A 108 1.99 6.22 -7.59
N ALA A 109 3.02 5.43 -7.90
CA ALA A 109 3.17 4.06 -7.39
C ALA A 109 3.29 4.02 -5.86
N ILE A 110 4.09 4.90 -5.27
CA ILE A 110 4.21 5.05 -3.80
C ILE A 110 2.85 5.41 -3.18
N ALA A 111 2.15 6.41 -3.73
CA ALA A 111 0.86 6.85 -3.22
C ALA A 111 -0.19 5.73 -3.30
N SER A 112 -0.28 5.04 -4.44
CA SER A 112 -1.18 3.90 -4.64
C SER A 112 -0.87 2.74 -3.69
N ALA A 113 0.40 2.34 -3.56
CA ALA A 113 0.82 1.29 -2.64
C ALA A 113 0.45 1.62 -1.18
N TYR A 114 0.69 2.87 -0.77
CA TYR A 114 0.37 3.34 0.57
C TYR A 114 -1.14 3.27 0.84
N LEU A 115 -1.94 3.77 -0.11
CA LEU A 115 -3.39 3.76 -0.01
C LEU A 115 -3.93 2.32 0.12
N MET A 116 -3.44 1.38 -0.70
CA MET A 116 -3.83 -0.03 -0.63
C MET A 116 -3.54 -0.64 0.75
N VAL A 117 -2.37 -0.36 1.33
CA VAL A 117 -2.02 -0.85 2.67
C VAL A 117 -2.91 -0.22 3.75
N VAL A 118 -3.22 1.07 3.65
CA VAL A 118 -4.13 1.76 4.58
C VAL A 118 -5.53 1.14 4.53
N ILE A 119 -6.12 0.98 3.33
CA ILE A 119 -7.43 0.37 3.14
C ILE A 119 -7.46 -1.06 3.71
N ARG A 120 -6.44 -1.87 3.41
CA ARG A 120 -6.32 -3.24 3.93
C ARG A 120 -6.28 -3.29 5.45
N ARG A 121 -5.54 -2.37 6.09
CA ARG A 121 -5.46 -2.29 7.56
C ARG A 121 -6.82 -1.93 8.17
N GLN A 122 -7.56 -1.00 7.56
CA GLN A 122 -8.91 -0.63 8.00
C GLN A 122 -9.90 -1.81 7.89
N GLN A 123 -9.87 -2.56 6.79
CA GLN A 123 -10.69 -3.76 6.62
C GLN A 123 -10.36 -4.86 7.64
N GLY A 124 -9.08 -5.03 7.99
CA GLY A 124 -8.67 -5.97 9.04
C GLY A 124 -9.22 -5.60 10.42
N THR A 125 -9.25 -4.30 10.76
CA THR A 125 -9.81 -3.83 12.04
C THR A 125 -11.33 -3.96 12.13
N THR A 126 -12.06 -3.70 11.03
CA THR A 126 -13.52 -3.86 11.01
C THR A 126 -13.94 -5.32 11.04
N ALA A 127 -13.18 -6.23 10.41
CA ALA A 127 -13.42 -7.68 10.51
C ALA A 127 -13.20 -8.21 11.95
N LEU A 128 -12.21 -7.68 12.67
CA LEU A 128 -11.97 -8.02 14.08
C LEU A 128 -13.01 -7.40 15.00
N GLN A 129 -13.50 -6.18 14.74
CA GLN A 129 -14.62 -5.60 15.47
C GLN A 129 -15.93 -6.35 15.20
N GLY A 130 -16.21 -6.76 13.97
CA GLY A 130 -17.36 -7.61 13.64
C GLY A 130 -17.33 -8.98 14.34
N ARG A 131 -16.14 -9.53 14.59
CA ARG A 131 -15.97 -10.76 15.41
C ARG A 131 -16.00 -10.49 16.92
N ALA A 132 -15.46 -9.38 17.40
CA ALA A 132 -15.50 -8.99 18.81
C ALA A 132 -16.90 -8.57 19.29
N VAL A 133 -17.78 -8.13 18.38
CA VAL A 133 -19.20 -7.88 18.67
C VAL A 133 -19.98 -9.17 18.92
N CYS A 134 -19.46 -10.34 18.53
CA CYS A 134 -20.16 -11.61 18.72
C CYS A 134 -19.78 -12.40 19.99
N TYR A 135 -18.75 -12.01 20.75
CA TYR A 135 -18.42 -12.66 22.03
C TYR A 135 -17.82 -11.67 23.05
N GLY A 136 -18.67 -10.96 23.78
CA GLY A 136 -18.26 -10.14 24.92
C GLY A 136 -19.44 -9.50 25.69
N PRO A 137 -19.42 -9.47 27.04
CA PRO A 137 -20.60 -9.39 27.92
C PRO A 137 -21.23 -7.98 28.06
N ALA A 138 -21.04 -7.09 27.10
CA ALA A 138 -21.69 -5.77 27.10
C ALA A 138 -23.18 -5.88 26.75
N ALA A 139 -23.54 -6.77 25.82
CA ALA A 139 -24.94 -7.05 25.47
C ALA A 139 -25.71 -7.67 26.65
N LEU A 140 -25.05 -8.54 27.43
CA LEU A 140 -25.62 -9.15 28.65
C LEU A 140 -25.80 -8.15 29.80
N ARG A 141 -24.93 -7.15 29.92
CA ARG A 141 -25.09 -6.07 30.93
C ARG A 141 -26.26 -5.15 30.58
N GLY A 142 -26.44 -4.82 29.29
CA GLY A 142 -27.58 -4.04 28.81
C GLY A 142 -28.92 -4.74 29.07
N THR A 143 -29.00 -6.05 28.77
CA THR A 143 -30.22 -6.84 29.05
C THR A 143 -30.47 -7.05 30.54
N ALA A 144 -29.42 -7.27 31.35
CA ALA A 144 -29.58 -7.40 32.80
C ALA A 144 -30.09 -6.10 33.44
N TYR A 145 -29.62 -4.93 32.98
CA TYR A 145 -30.11 -3.62 33.44
C TYR A 145 -31.57 -3.39 33.02
N LEU A 146 -31.91 -3.76 31.78
CA LEU A 146 -33.29 -3.66 31.27
C LEU A 146 -34.26 -4.57 32.04
N VAL A 147 -33.85 -5.80 32.36
CA VAL A 147 -34.63 -6.75 33.18
C VAL A 147 -34.78 -6.22 34.60
N HIS A 148 -33.76 -5.60 35.20
CA HIS A 148 -33.86 -5.03 36.54
C HIS A 148 -34.79 -3.81 36.59
N ILE A 149 -34.78 -2.95 35.57
CA ILE A 149 -35.70 -1.81 35.42
C ILE A 149 -37.14 -2.30 35.20
N LEU A 150 -37.35 -3.28 34.32
CA LEU A 150 -38.67 -3.87 34.07
C LEU A 150 -39.24 -4.57 35.31
N ARG A 151 -38.39 -5.28 36.07
CA ARG A 151 -38.80 -5.94 37.32
C ARG A 151 -39.13 -4.94 38.43
N GLY A 152 -38.45 -3.79 38.49
CA GLY A 152 -38.77 -2.69 39.40
C GLY A 152 -40.08 -1.98 39.04
N SER A 153 -40.31 -1.72 37.76
CA SER A 153 -41.50 -1.03 37.24
C SER A 153 -42.79 -1.86 37.39
N LEU A 154 -42.73 -3.17 37.12
CA LEU A 154 -43.89 -4.05 37.29
C LEU A 154 -44.30 -4.22 38.77
N ARG A 155 -43.33 -4.17 39.70
CA ARG A 155 -43.60 -4.33 41.14
C ARG A 155 -44.28 -3.10 41.77
N SER A 156 -44.02 -1.89 41.25
CA SER A 156 -44.72 -0.67 41.69
C SER A 156 -46.14 -0.61 41.14
N HIS A 157 -46.35 -1.07 39.90
CA HIS A 157 -47.67 -1.05 39.26
C HIS A 157 -48.68 -2.01 39.92
N PHE A 158 -48.24 -3.20 40.36
CA PHE A 158 -49.10 -4.13 41.08
C PHE A 158 -49.40 -3.72 42.54
N ARG A 159 -48.50 -2.95 43.20
CA ARG A 159 -48.79 -2.38 44.53
C ARG A 159 -49.80 -1.24 44.47
N ALA A 160 -49.76 -0.42 43.41
CA ALA A 160 -50.73 0.65 43.22
C ALA A 160 -52.16 0.13 42.99
N LYS A 161 -52.31 -1.00 42.27
CA LYS A 161 -53.62 -1.58 41.95
C LYS A 161 -54.30 -2.33 43.10
N LYS A 162 -53.59 -2.60 44.21
CA LYS A 162 -54.12 -3.31 45.39
C LYS A 162 -54.65 -2.37 46.49
N ARG A 163 -54.55 -1.06 46.31
CA ARG A 163 -55.04 -0.03 47.26
C ARG A 163 -56.36 0.62 46.86
N THR A 164 -56.95 0.22 45.73
CA THR A 164 -58.20 0.78 45.18
C THR A 164 -59.35 -0.24 45.15
N ARG A 165 -59.34 -1.22 46.04
CA ARG A 165 -60.52 -2.01 46.39
C ARG A 165 -60.73 -1.95 47.90
#